data_AF-A0A661K344-F1
#
_entry.id   AF-A0A661K344-F1
#
_cell.length_a   1.000
_cell.length_b   1.000
_cell.length_c   1.000
_cell.angle_alpha   90.00
_cell.angle_beta   90.00
_cell.angle_gamma   90.00
#
_symmetry.space_group_name_H-M   'P 1'
#
loop_
_entity.id
_entity.type
_entity.pdbx_description
1 polymer ?
#
loop_
_entity_poly.entity_id
_entity_poly.type
_entity_poly.pdbx_seq_one_letter_code
_entity_poly.pdbx_strand_id
1 'polypeptide(L)' 'MAGSVLEGVYSAQARLGLRVLGQSPFLTRDKVDTLVINRGFSIEKAQRELGYSPTVDYDEGLRRTVEWYCDENGCEQL' A
#
# COMPACT_ATOMS: atom_id res chain seq x y z
N MET A 1 3.55 -19.48 4.15
CA MET A 1 3.53 -20.48 3.05
C MET A 1 3.05 -19.92 1.71
N ALA A 2 2.04 -19.02 1.66
CA ALA A 2 1.56 -18.45 0.38
C ALA A 2 2.51 -17.42 -0.26
N GLY A 3 3.25 -16.64 0.54
CA GLY A 3 4.12 -15.56 0.03
C GLY A 3 5.29 -16.03 -0.83
N SER A 4 5.97 -17.11 -0.44
CA SER A 4 7.15 -17.62 -1.16
C SER A 4 6.81 -18.23 -2.53
N VAL A 5 5.60 -18.80 -2.67
CA VAL A 5 5.11 -19.33 -3.96
C VAL A 5 4.82 -18.17 -4.92
N LEU A 6 4.17 -17.11 -4.43
CA LEU A 6 3.92 -15.91 -5.21
C LEU A 6 5.22 -15.23 -5.64
N GLU A 7 6.19 -15.06 -4.74
CA GLU A 7 7.50 -14.50 -5.09
C GLU A 7 8.26 -15.35 -6.12
N GLY A 8 8.16 -16.67 -6.02
CA GLY A 8 8.71 -17.59 -7.03
C GLY A 8 8.10 -17.39 -8.41
N VAL A 9 6.77 -17.23 -8.47
CA VAL A 9 6.05 -16.96 -9.72
C VAL A 9 6.38 -15.59 -10.29
N TYR A 10 6.40 -14.53 -9.46
CA TYR A 10 6.76 -13.16 -9.89
C TYR A 10 8.20 -13.06 -10.39
N SER A 11 9.16 -13.69 -9.68
CA SER A 11 10.57 -13.68 -10.08
C SER A 11 10.82 -14.49 -11.34
N ALA A 12 10.14 -15.63 -11.52
CA ALA A 12 10.19 -16.40 -12.76
C ALA A 12 9.59 -15.62 -13.95
N GLN A 13 8.43 -14.98 -13.76
CA GLN A 13 7.81 -14.14 -14.79
C GLN A 13 8.72 -12.98 -15.21
N ALA A 14 9.32 -12.28 -14.24
CA ALA A 14 10.26 -11.19 -14.49
C ALA A 14 11.52 -11.67 -15.23
N ARG A 15 12.10 -12.81 -14.83
CA ARG A 15 13.26 -13.43 -15.47
C ARG A 15 12.98 -13.91 -16.89
N LEU A 16 11.76 -14.38 -17.15
CA LEU A 16 11.34 -14.88 -18.45
C LEU A 16 10.88 -13.77 -19.41
N GLY A 17 10.85 -12.50 -18.96
CA GLY A 17 10.46 -11.36 -19.80
C GLY A 17 9.01 -11.42 -20.29
N LEU A 18 8.16 -12.21 -19.64
CA LEU A 18 6.77 -12.43 -20.04
C LEU A 18 5.91 -11.24 -19.61
N ARG A 19 5.87 -10.25 -20.51
CA ARG A 19 5.07 -9.01 -20.40
C ARG A 19 3.59 -9.21 -20.77
N VAL A 20 3.07 -10.43 -20.59
CA VAL A 20 1.73 -10.86 -21.07
C VAL A 20 0.64 -10.57 -20.05
N LEU A 21 1.02 -10.37 -18.80
CA LEU A 21 0.13 -9.98 -17.71
C LEU A 21 0.61 -8.60 -17.29
N GLY A 22 -0.24 -7.59 -17.44
CA GLY A 22 0.07 -6.21 -17.08
C GLY A 22 0.72 -6.15 -15.70
N GLN A 23 1.62 -5.18 -15.51
CA GLN A 23 2.44 -5.01 -14.30
C GLN A 23 1.61 -4.86 -13.01
N SER A 24 0.29 -4.74 -13.11
CA SER A 24 -0.64 -4.69 -11.99
C SER A 24 -0.68 -6.03 -11.27
N PRO A 25 -0.47 -6.05 -9.94
CA PRO A 25 -0.57 -7.29 -9.18
C PRO A 25 -1.97 -7.89 -9.33
N PHE A 26 -2.03 -9.22 -9.48
CA PHE A 26 -3.30 -9.93 -9.59
C PHE A 26 -4.26 -9.56 -8.44
N LEU A 27 -5.41 -8.99 -8.79
CA LEU A 27 -6.49 -8.70 -7.85
C LEU A 27 -7.25 -10.00 -7.54
N THR A 28 -6.83 -10.70 -6.50
CA THR A 28 -7.49 -11.92 -6.02
C THR A 28 -8.59 -11.58 -5.00
N ARG A 29 -9.50 -12.52 -4.72
CA ARG A 29 -10.51 -12.35 -3.67
C ARG A 29 -9.88 -12.01 -2.31
N ASP A 30 -8.81 -12.70 -1.95
CA ASP A 30 -8.02 -12.42 -0.73
C ASP A 30 -7.46 -10.99 -0.67
N LYS A 31 -7.02 -10.44 -1.81
CA LYS A 31 -6.59 -9.04 -1.90
C LYS A 31 -7.75 -8.08 -1.68
N VAL A 32 -8.89 -8.33 -2.30
CA VAL A 32 -10.11 -7.51 -2.09
C VAL A 32 -10.51 -7.56 -0.63
N ASP A 33 -10.62 -8.75 -0.03
CA ASP A 33 -10.98 -8.94 1.38
C ASP A 33 -10.02 -8.18 2.30
N THR A 34 -8.73 -8.13 1.96
CA THR A 34 -7.72 -7.40 2.74
C THR A 34 -7.86 -5.87 2.62
N LEU A 35 -8.18 -5.37 1.42
CA LEU A 35 -8.25 -3.94 1.10
C LEU A 35 -9.52 -3.28 1.64
N VAL A 36 -10.63 -4.01 1.73
CA VAL A 36 -11.91 -3.47 2.21
C VAL A 36 -12.00 -3.40 3.74
N ILE A 37 -11.04 -4.00 4.46
CA ILE A 37 -11.00 -3.95 5.92
C ILE A 37 -10.50 -2.57 6.37
N ASN A 38 -11.30 -1.91 7.22
CA ASN A 38 -10.87 -0.70 7.90
C ASN A 38 -9.75 -1.02 8.91
N ARG A 39 -8.57 -0.40 8.73
CA ARG A 39 -7.39 -0.54 9.58
C ARG A 39 -7.04 0.74 10.35
N GLY A 40 -8.04 1.59 10.60
CA GLY A 40 -7.92 2.72 11.52
C GLY A 40 -7.91 2.24 12.97
N PHE A 41 -6.89 2.64 13.73
CA PHE A 41 -6.77 2.35 15.16
C PHE A 41 -6.69 3.67 15.95
N SER A 42 -7.21 3.67 17.18
CA SER A 42 -7.09 4.85 18.07
C SER A 42 -5.62 5.07 18.46
N ILE A 43 -5.21 6.34 18.46
CA ILE A 43 -3.87 6.78 18.87
C ILE A 43 -3.81 7.18 20.36
N GLU A 44 -4.91 7.08 21.10
CA GLU A 44 -5.00 7.53 22.50
C GLU A 44 -3.94 6.92 23.41
N LYS A 45 -3.59 5.64 23.18
CA LYS A 45 -2.53 4.98 23.95
C LYS A 45 -1.17 5.63 23.71
N ALA A 46 -0.84 5.94 22.46
CA ALA A 46 0.41 6.61 22.10
C ALA A 46 0.46 8.04 22.66
N GLN A 47 -0.67 8.76 22.64
CA GLN A 47 -0.77 10.08 23.24
C GLN A 47 -0.51 10.04 24.75
N ARG A 48 -1.14 9.10 25.47
CA ARG A 48 -1.01 8.96 26.93
C ARG A 48 0.36 8.46 27.37
N GLU A 49 0.90 7.44 26.70
CA GLU A 49 2.12 6.75 27.16
C GLU A 49 3.40 7.34 26.59
N LEU A 50 3.34 7.89 25.37
CA LEU A 50 4.53 8.41 24.68
C LEU A 50 4.50 9.94 24.53
N GLY A 51 3.42 10.61 24.97
CA GLY A 51 3.24 12.04 24.73
C GLY A 51 3.13 12.37 23.23
N TYR A 52 2.75 11.39 22.40
CA TYR A 52 2.67 11.57 20.96
C TYR A 52 1.64 12.65 20.63
N SER A 53 2.06 13.68 19.89
CA SER A 53 1.18 14.73 19.38
C SER A 53 1.38 14.86 17.87
N PRO A 54 0.41 14.42 17.04
CA PRO A 54 0.53 14.51 15.60
C PRO A 54 0.63 15.98 15.16
N THR A 55 1.56 16.27 14.26
CA THR A 55 1.82 17.64 13.77
C THR A 55 0.72 18.13 12.81
N VAL A 56 0.04 17.20 12.15
CA VAL A 56 -1.08 17.44 11.24
C VAL A 56 -2.16 16.40 11.49
N ASP A 57 -3.40 16.70 11.11
CA ASP A 57 -4.47 15.71 11.12
C ASP A 57 -4.30 14.66 10.02
N TYR A 58 -5.17 13.63 10.06
CA TYR A 58 -5.11 12.52 9.13
C TYR A 58 -5.36 12.94 7.68
N ASP A 59 -6.35 13.80 7.44
CA ASP A 59 -6.76 14.21 6.09
C ASP A 59 -5.64 15.02 5.41
N GLU A 60 -5.04 15.94 6.15
CA GLU A 60 -3.91 16.73 5.69
C GLU A 60 -2.66 15.87 5.45
N GLY A 61 -2.36 14.95 6.35
CA GLY A 61 -1.24 14.01 6.20
C GLY A 61 -1.39 13.13 4.95
N LEU A 62 -2.60 12.62 4.71
CA LEU A 62 -2.92 11.82 3.54
C LEU A 62 -2.77 12.63 2.25
N ARG A 63 -3.33 13.84 2.21
CA ARG A 63 -3.23 14.75 1.06
C ARG A 63 -1.77 15.02 0.68
N ARG A 64 -0.93 15.40 1.65
CA ARG A 64 0.51 15.64 1.42
C ARG A 64 1.25 14.42 0.90
N THR A 65 0.88 13.23 1.39
CA THR A 65 1.48 11.97 0.94
C THR A 65 1.13 11.69 -0.53
N VAL A 66 -0.12 11.92 -0.93
CA VAL A 66 -0.56 11.76 -2.32
C VAL A 66 0.14 12.77 -3.23
N GLU A 67 0.20 14.04 -2.83
CA GLU A 67 0.88 15.10 -3.59
C GLU A 67 2.36 14.77 -3.82
N TRP A 68 3.08 14.44 -2.75
CA TRP A 68 4.47 13.99 -2.84
C TRP A 68 4.64 12.80 -3.79
N TYR A 69 3.77 11.79 -3.69
CA TYR A 69 3.84 10.62 -4.56
C TYR A 69 3.63 10.96 -6.04
N CYS A 70 2.66 11.83 -6.31
CA CYS A 70 2.35 12.28 -7.67
C CYS A 70 3.47 13.13 -8.27
N ASP A 71 4.13 13.97 -7.47
CA ASP A 71 5.23 14.81 -7.91
C ASP A 71 6.47 13.98 -8.28
N GLU A 72 6.78 12.92 -7.52
CA GLU A 72 7.97 12.09 -7.76
C GLU A 72 7.79 11.02 -8.85
N ASN A 73 6.59 10.45 -8.98
CA ASN A 73 6.37 9.25 -9.82
C ASN A 73 5.45 9.48 -11.02
N GLY A 74 4.87 10.68 -11.15
CA GLY A 74 3.84 10.97 -12.15
C GLY A 74 2.56 10.20 -11.85
N CYS A 75 1.56 10.87 -11.27
CA CYS A 75 0.22 10.29 -11.15
C CYS A 75 -0.45 10.24 -12.53
N GLU A 76 -0.21 9.18 -13.30
CA GLU A 76 -1.13 8.79 -14.36
C GLU A 76 -2.41 8.30 -13.65
N GLN A 77 -3.37 9.23 -13.56
CA GLN A 77 -4.69 9.18 -12.94
C GLN A 77 -5.17 7.77 -12.54
N LEU A 78 -5.47 7.60 -11.25
CA LEU A 78 -6.28 6.50 -10.71
C LEU A 78 -7.57 6.31 -11.51
#